data_AF-A0A183DWB1-F1
#
_entry.id   AF-A0A183DWB1-F1
#
_cell.length_a   1.000
_cell.length_b   1.000
_cell.length_c   1.000
_cell.angle_alpha   90.00
_cell.angle_beta   90.00
_cell.angle_gamma   90.00
#
_symmetry.space_group_name_H-M   'P 1'
#
loop_
_entity.id
_entity.type
_entity.pdbx_description
1 polymer ?
#
loop_
_entity_poly.entity_id
_entity_poly.type
_entity_poly.pdbx_seq_one_letter_code
_entity_poly.pdbx_strand_id
1 'polypeptide(L)'
;MKDELKEINNRVGKNDGKVSELTQIVETNETVQRSLNLRIYGFEYAKCKLANQEDPKKFDVVSLKELIVKMIVEGMKLPENIAKGMIFRKCHWVSRKYVLCGFTSAEDKQIFNKGEYNLKSYVPHGHPLSIKGEPAKQQTQEYQDATATALQLRTKGHVAFATECRIRIGAGPTAKWYHHMDFTIQQRLTAGRP
;
A
#
# COMPACT_ATOMS: atom_id res chain seq x y z
N MET A 1 7.45 -35.40 -37.86
CA MET A 1 6.36 -34.39 -37.80
C MET A 1 5.36 -34.56 -36.66
N LYS A 2 4.52 -35.63 -36.60
CA LYS A 2 3.53 -35.77 -35.50
C LYS A 2 4.16 -35.99 -34.12
N ASP A 3 5.25 -36.76 -34.03
CA ASP A 3 5.93 -37.03 -32.76
C ASP A 3 6.73 -35.84 -32.24
N GLU A 4 7.36 -35.07 -33.13
CA GLU A 4 8.05 -33.81 -32.78
C GLU A 4 7.07 -32.76 -32.26
N LEU A 5 5.88 -32.63 -32.87
CA LEU A 5 4.81 -31.75 -32.38
C LEU A 5 4.34 -32.15 -30.98
N LYS A 6 4.22 -33.45 -30.70
CA LYS A 6 3.82 -33.96 -29.38
C LYS A 6 4.91 -33.73 -28.33
N GLU A 7 6.18 -33.86 -28.70
CA GLU A 7 7.31 -33.60 -27.83
C GLU A 7 7.44 -32.09 -27.50
N ILE A 8 7.27 -31.22 -28.50
CA ILE A 8 7.25 -29.76 -28.32
C ILE A 8 6.11 -29.37 -27.37
N ASN A 9 4.89 -29.89 -27.59
CA ASN A 9 3.74 -29.54 -26.75
C ASN A 9 3.92 -29.99 -25.29
N ASN A 10 4.53 -31.17 -25.07
CA ASN A 10 4.89 -31.64 -23.73
C ASN A 10 5.97 -30.78 -23.06
N ARG A 11 6.94 -30.26 -23.82
CA ARG A 11 7.98 -29.34 -23.30
C ARG A 11 7.38 -27.98 -22.95
N VAL A 12 6.49 -27.44 -23.80
CA VAL A 12 5.77 -26.19 -23.56
C VAL A 12 4.90 -26.30 -22.30
N GLY A 13 4.06 -27.33 -22.19
CA GLY A 13 3.22 -27.51 -21.01
C GLY A 13 4.00 -27.67 -19.69
N LYS A 14 5.16 -28.35 -19.73
CA LYS A 14 6.06 -28.43 -18.56
C LYS A 14 6.71 -27.09 -18.22
N ASN A 15 7.05 -26.28 -19.22
CA ASN A 15 7.63 -24.96 -19.01
C ASN A 15 6.58 -23.96 -18.50
N ASP A 16 5.35 -24.02 -19.01
CA ASP A 16 4.24 -23.19 -18.53
C ASP A 16 3.93 -23.46 -17.06
N GLY A 17 3.92 -24.74 -16.66
CA GLY A 17 3.78 -25.13 -15.24
C GLY A 17 4.89 -24.53 -14.36
N LYS A 18 6.15 -24.61 -14.79
CA LYS A 18 7.29 -24.03 -14.05
C LYS A 18 7.23 -22.49 -13.98
N VAL A 19 6.83 -21.84 -15.06
CA VAL A 19 6.68 -20.38 -15.09
C VAL A 19 5.57 -19.95 -14.14
N SER A 20 4.45 -20.68 -14.10
CA SER A 20 3.35 -20.43 -13.17
C SER A 20 3.81 -20.56 -11.71
N GLU A 21 4.52 -21.63 -11.36
CA GLU A 21 5.07 -21.84 -10.00
C GLU A 21 6.04 -20.73 -9.60
N LEU A 22 6.97 -20.36 -10.49
CA LEU A 22 7.92 -19.27 -10.23
C LEU A 22 7.23 -17.92 -10.05
N THR A 23 6.20 -17.65 -10.86
CA THR A 23 5.40 -16.43 -10.75
C THR A 23 4.73 -16.36 -9.39
N GLN A 24 4.09 -17.45 -8.95
CA GLN A 24 3.43 -17.54 -7.65
C GLN A 24 4.42 -17.36 -6.48
N ILE A 25 5.63 -17.92 -6.59
CA ILE A 25 6.69 -17.73 -5.59
C ILE A 25 7.13 -16.27 -5.52
N VAL A 26 7.35 -15.63 -6.68
CA VAL A 26 7.73 -14.21 -6.74
C VAL A 26 6.64 -13.32 -6.14
N GLU A 27 5.38 -13.58 -6.47
CA GLU A 27 4.23 -12.83 -5.94
C GLU A 27 4.09 -13.00 -4.42
N THR A 28 4.25 -14.22 -3.91
CA THR A 28 4.20 -14.51 -2.48
C THR A 28 5.32 -13.79 -1.75
N ASN A 29 6.55 -13.87 -2.26
CA ASN A 29 7.71 -13.20 -1.69
C ASN A 29 7.55 -11.67 -1.71
N GLU A 30 7.06 -11.11 -2.82
CA GLU A 30 6.81 -9.68 -2.93
C GLU A 30 5.71 -9.24 -1.94
N THR A 31 4.66 -10.04 -1.77
CA THR A 31 3.58 -9.79 -0.81
C THR A 31 4.10 -9.79 0.63
N VAL A 32 4.89 -10.77 1.02
CA VAL A 32 5.52 -10.83 2.35
C VAL A 32 6.42 -9.62 2.55
N GLN A 33 7.27 -9.27 1.58
CA GLN A 33 8.16 -8.12 1.70
C GLN A 33 7.42 -6.76 1.74
N ARG A 34 6.30 -6.63 1.02
CA ARG A 34 5.46 -5.42 1.05
C ARG A 34 4.63 -5.34 2.32
N SER A 35 4.26 -6.49 2.89
CA SER A 35 3.61 -6.54 4.19
C SER A 35 4.49 -5.95 5.30
N LEU A 36 5.81 -5.93 5.14
CA LEU A 36 6.73 -5.27 6.07
C LEU A 36 6.94 -3.77 5.78
N ASN A 37 6.25 -3.19 4.80
CA ASN A 37 6.44 -1.80 4.42
C ASN A 37 5.22 -0.95 4.77
N LEU A 38 5.50 0.31 5.14
CA LEU A 38 4.54 1.34 5.48
C LEU A 38 4.82 2.60 4.68
N ARG A 39 3.74 3.30 4.31
CA ARG A 39 3.73 4.61 3.68
C ARG A 39 3.24 5.61 4.70
N ILE A 40 4.07 6.60 5.00
CA ILE A 40 3.78 7.65 5.99
C ILE A 40 3.59 8.97 5.26
N TYR A 41 2.36 9.47 5.30
CA TYR A 41 1.92 10.73 4.71
C TYR A 41 1.83 11.81 5.80
N GLY A 42 1.91 13.08 5.39
CA GLY A 42 1.74 14.24 6.26
C GLY A 42 3.05 14.93 6.66
N PHE A 43 4.21 14.31 6.38
CA PHE A 43 5.47 15.03 6.42
C PHE A 43 5.62 15.93 5.19
N GLU A 44 6.00 17.19 5.42
CA GLU A 44 6.29 18.14 4.36
C GLU A 44 7.75 18.04 3.96
N TYR A 45 8.01 17.48 2.77
CA TYR A 45 9.36 17.29 2.24
C TYR A 45 10.24 18.54 2.31
N ALA A 46 9.67 19.70 1.98
CA ALA A 46 10.39 20.97 2.02
C ALA A 46 10.79 21.33 3.45
N LYS A 47 9.86 21.28 4.42
CA LYS A 47 10.12 21.60 5.82
C LYS A 47 11.12 20.64 6.48
N CYS A 48 11.06 19.35 6.16
CA CYS A 48 12.05 18.38 6.64
C CYS A 48 13.46 18.57 6.06
N LYS A 49 13.64 19.46 5.08
CA LYS A 49 14.93 19.79 4.46
C LYS A 49 15.40 21.22 4.75
N LEU A 50 14.63 22.00 5.50
CA LEU A 50 15.02 23.34 5.90
C LEU A 50 15.81 23.29 7.20
N ALA A 51 16.85 24.11 7.28
CA ALA A 51 17.54 24.37 8.53
C ALA A 51 16.57 25.09 9.50
N ASN A 52 16.77 24.86 10.80
CA ASN A 52 16.02 25.51 11.87
C ASN A 52 16.15 27.05 11.72
N GLN A 53 15.03 27.76 11.89
CA GLN A 53 14.98 29.22 11.71
C GLN A 53 15.70 29.99 12.83
N GLU A 54 15.83 29.41 14.02
CA GLU A 54 16.51 29.98 15.19
C GLU A 54 18.01 29.63 15.23
N ASP A 55 18.40 28.48 14.64
CA ASP A 55 19.79 28.07 14.47
C ASP A 55 20.04 27.47 13.07
N PRO A 56 20.52 28.28 12.11
CA PRO A 56 20.77 27.84 10.73
C PRO A 56 21.78 26.70 10.59
N LYS A 57 22.54 26.36 11.64
CA LYS A 57 23.48 25.24 11.67
C LYS A 57 22.86 23.93 12.17
N LYS A 58 21.63 23.96 12.68
CA LYS A 58 20.85 22.78 13.07
C LYS A 58 19.73 22.55 12.08
N PHE A 59 19.62 21.34 11.56
CA PHE A 59 18.40 20.89 10.90
C PHE A 59 17.51 20.25 11.96
N ASP A 60 16.21 20.54 12.00
CA ASP A 60 15.28 19.92 12.97
C ASP A 60 15.21 18.39 12.84
N VAL A 61 15.68 17.88 11.70
CA VAL A 61 15.85 16.48 11.33
C VAL A 61 17.03 16.39 10.35
N VAL A 62 18.10 15.67 10.70
CA VAL A 62 19.30 15.53 9.84
C VAL A 62 19.15 14.33 8.91
N SER A 63 18.36 13.33 9.28
CA SER A 63 18.08 12.16 8.45
C SER A 63 16.62 11.69 8.52
N LEU A 64 16.16 10.99 7.48
CA LEU A 64 14.86 10.32 7.52
C LEU A 64 14.73 9.34 8.69
N LYS A 65 15.83 8.70 9.10
CA LYS A 65 15.81 7.81 10.26
C LYS A 65 15.47 8.57 11.54
N GLU A 66 16.07 9.74 11.75
CA GLU A 66 15.78 10.61 12.89
C GLU A 66 14.33 11.13 12.85
N LEU A 67 13.81 11.47 11.67
CA LEU A 67 12.40 11.87 11.50
C LEU A 67 11.46 10.79 12.05
N ILE A 68 11.72 9.54 11.67
CA ILE A 68 10.91 8.39 12.07
C ILE A 68 11.09 8.10 13.57
N VAL A 69 12.31 8.15 14.10
CA VAL A 69 12.56 8.01 15.54
C VAL A 69 11.82 9.09 16.33
N LYS A 70 11.89 10.35 15.90
CA LYS A 70 11.18 11.47 16.52
C LYS A 70 9.67 11.27 16.50
N MET A 71 9.11 10.85 15.36
CA MET A 71 7.69 10.50 15.25
C MET A 71 7.29 9.35 16.19
N ILE A 72 8.14 8.33 16.34
CA ILE A 72 7.88 7.21 17.24
C ILE A 72 7.91 7.68 18.71
N VAL A 73 8.90 8.48 19.09
CA VAL A 73 9.04 8.95 20.48
C VAL A 73 7.97 9.98 20.83
N GLU A 74 7.86 11.03 20.03
CA GLU A 74 6.97 12.16 20.32
C GLU A 74 5.51 11.87 19.95
N GLY A 75 5.30 11.19 18.82
CA GLY A 75 3.97 10.92 18.28
C GLY A 75 3.37 9.63 18.81
N MET A 76 4.10 8.52 18.74
CA MET A 76 3.60 7.23 19.23
C MET A 76 3.77 7.04 20.74
N LYS A 77 4.54 7.91 21.40
CA LYS A 77 4.88 7.84 22.84
C LYS A 77 5.62 6.56 23.21
N LEU A 78 6.39 5.99 22.28
CA LEU A 78 7.25 4.85 22.57
C LEU A 78 8.60 5.32 23.16
N PRO A 79 9.18 4.57 24.12
CA PRO A 79 10.51 4.86 24.65
C PRO A 79 11.58 5.01 23.57
N GLU A 80 12.52 5.95 23.77
CA GLU A 80 13.57 6.26 22.80
C GLU A 80 14.49 5.06 22.49
N ASN A 81 14.76 4.20 23.48
CA ASN A 81 15.52 2.98 23.29
C ASN A 81 14.79 1.99 22.35
N ILE A 82 13.46 1.90 22.43
CA ILE A 82 12.66 1.09 21.50
C ILE A 82 12.70 1.71 20.11
N ALA A 83 12.48 3.02 20.00
CA ALA A 83 12.49 3.73 18.72
C ALA A 83 13.83 3.63 17.98
N LYS A 84 14.95 3.76 18.71
CA LYS A 84 16.31 3.61 18.16
C LYS A 84 16.66 2.15 17.84
N GLY A 85 16.08 1.20 18.57
CA GLY A 85 16.25 -0.23 18.36
C GLY A 85 15.55 -0.76 17.10
N MET A 86 14.51 -0.07 16.61
CA MET A 86 13.83 -0.46 15.38
C MET A 86 14.75 -0.32 14.15
N ILE A 87 14.93 -1.43 13.44
CA ILE A 87 15.76 -1.48 12.23
C ILE A 87 14.87 -1.38 10.99
N PHE A 88 15.16 -0.39 10.15
CA PHE A 88 14.49 -0.21 8.87
C PHE A 88 15.40 -0.69 7.73
N ARG A 89 14.93 -1.67 6.96
CA ARG A 89 15.58 -2.15 5.72
C ARG A 89 15.67 -1.03 4.67
N LYS A 90 14.61 -0.23 4.56
CA LYS A 90 14.53 0.90 3.63
C LYS A 90 13.78 2.05 4.30
N CYS A 91 14.26 3.27 4.11
CA CYS A 91 13.56 4.48 4.54
C CYS A 91 13.88 5.61 3.56
N HIS A 92 12.96 5.94 2.65
CA HIS A 92 13.19 6.99 1.65
C HIS A 92 11.90 7.71 1.26
N TRP A 93 12.06 8.90 0.68
CA TRP A 93 10.95 9.67 0.13
C TRP A 93 10.48 9.08 -1.21
N VAL A 94 9.17 8.95 -1.38
CA VAL A 94 8.57 8.58 -2.67
C VAL A 94 7.83 9.77 -3.25
N SER A 95 8.31 10.25 -4.40
CA SER A 95 7.72 11.38 -5.14
C SER A 95 7.48 12.64 -4.32
N ARG A 96 8.25 12.85 -3.23
CA ARG A 96 8.05 13.94 -2.24
C ARG A 96 6.66 13.95 -1.56
N LYS A 97 5.87 12.89 -1.71
CA LYS A 97 4.49 12.78 -1.19
C LYS A 97 4.41 12.04 0.14
N TYR A 98 5.23 11.01 0.31
CA TYR A 98 5.25 10.19 1.52
C TYR A 98 6.64 9.58 1.74
N VAL A 99 6.88 9.13 2.97
CA VAL A 99 8.05 8.33 3.33
C VAL A 99 7.67 6.85 3.26
N LEU A 100 8.46 6.06 2.54
CA LEU A 100 8.34 4.60 2.52
C LEU A 100 9.34 4.01 3.52
N CYS A 101 8.83 3.36 4.55
CA CYS A 101 9.61 2.67 5.57
C CYS A 101 9.37 1.16 5.46
N GLY A 102 10.42 0.36 5.39
CA GLY A 102 10.33 -1.10 5.43
C GLY A 102 11.04 -1.64 6.65
N PHE A 103 10.36 -2.43 7.48
CA PHE A 103 10.96 -3.11 8.63
C PHE A 103 11.80 -4.29 8.17
N THR A 104 12.86 -4.59 8.92
CA THR A 104 13.62 -5.85 8.75
C THR A 104 12.89 -7.05 9.34
N SER A 105 12.06 -6.85 10.37
CA SER A 105 11.34 -7.92 11.06
C SER A 105 9.84 -7.63 11.18
N ALA A 106 9.04 -8.69 11.26
CA ALA A 106 7.61 -8.58 11.57
C ALA A 106 7.37 -8.10 13.01
N GLU A 107 8.30 -8.42 13.93
CA GLU A 107 8.23 -8.01 15.33
C GLU A 107 8.32 -6.49 15.47
N ASP A 108 9.31 -5.85 14.83
CA ASP A 108 9.44 -4.38 14.83
C ASP A 108 8.18 -3.71 14.28
N LYS A 109 7.62 -4.28 13.21
CA LYS A 109 6.37 -3.79 12.63
C LYS A 109 5.20 -3.94 13.61
N GLN A 110 5.10 -5.04 14.34
CA GLN A 110 4.05 -5.22 15.34
C GLN A 110 4.18 -4.21 16.49
N ILE A 111 5.40 -3.96 16.98
CA ILE A 111 5.65 -2.94 18.01
C ILE A 111 5.24 -1.56 17.47
N PHE A 112 5.63 -1.23 16.23
CA PHE A 112 5.25 0.03 15.59
C PHE A 112 3.73 0.19 15.47
N ASN A 113 3.02 -0.84 15.00
CA ASN A 113 1.56 -0.82 14.85
C ASN A 113 0.83 -0.62 16.19
N LYS A 114 1.39 -1.12 17.31
CA LYS A 114 0.82 -0.88 18.65
C LYS A 114 0.91 0.60 19.04
N GLY A 115 1.94 1.31 18.58
CA GLY A 115 2.12 2.75 18.83
C GLY A 115 1.28 3.65 17.92
N GLU A 116 0.80 3.14 16.78
CA GLU A 116 0.07 3.93 15.77
C GLU A 116 -1.18 4.62 16.33
N TYR A 117 -1.87 4.00 17.30
CA TYR A 117 -3.07 4.56 17.91
C TYR A 117 -2.84 5.93 18.56
N ASN A 118 -1.62 6.22 19.01
CA ASN A 118 -1.25 7.47 19.67
C ASN A 118 -0.95 8.63 18.69
N LEU A 119 -0.81 8.34 17.38
CA LEU A 119 -0.41 9.35 16.39
C LEU A 119 -1.48 10.40 16.06
N LYS A 120 -2.74 10.20 16.45
CA LYS A 120 -3.84 11.07 16.03
C LYS A 120 -3.64 12.54 16.41
N SER A 121 -2.96 12.82 17.51
CA SER A 121 -2.67 14.17 18.00
C SER A 121 -1.31 14.70 17.56
N TYR A 122 -0.50 13.90 16.85
CA TYR A 122 0.84 14.31 16.42
C TYR A 122 0.77 15.00 15.05
N VAL A 123 1.08 16.31 15.04
CA VAL A 123 0.95 17.20 13.88
C VAL A 123 2.27 17.92 13.56
N PRO A 124 3.32 17.21 13.14
CA PRO A 124 4.70 17.75 13.09
C PRO A 124 4.87 18.95 12.14
N HIS A 125 3.94 19.18 11.21
CA HIS A 125 3.92 20.36 10.33
C HIS A 125 2.54 21.02 10.28
N GLY A 126 1.75 20.91 11.35
CA GLY A 126 0.37 21.41 11.38
C GLY A 126 -0.65 20.53 10.66
N HIS A 127 -0.22 19.37 10.14
CA HIS A 127 -1.07 18.38 9.52
C HIS A 127 -0.94 17.02 10.22
N PRO A 128 -2.05 16.29 10.40
CA PRO A 128 -2.02 14.96 10.98
C PRO A 128 -1.30 14.00 10.05
N LEU A 129 -0.56 13.06 10.63
CA LEU A 129 0.06 11.99 9.87
C LEU A 129 -0.99 10.93 9.48
N SER A 130 -0.77 10.30 8.33
CA SER A 130 -1.53 9.11 7.91
C SER A 130 -0.56 8.00 7.56
N ILE A 131 -0.72 6.84 8.20
CA ILE A 131 0.09 5.65 7.93
C ILE A 131 -0.78 4.64 7.18
N LYS A 132 -0.21 4.07 6.12
CA LYS A 132 -0.88 3.05 5.30
C LYS A 132 0.09 1.93 4.97
N GLY A 133 -0.38 0.69 4.92
CA GLY A 133 0.39 -0.40 4.33
C GLY A 133 0.82 -0.11 2.89
N GLU A 134 1.96 -0.66 2.48
CA GLU A 134 2.31 -0.75 1.06
C GLU A 134 1.46 -1.88 0.44
N PRO A 135 0.57 -1.57 -0.53
CA PRO A 135 -0.29 -2.57 -1.13
C PRO A 135 0.55 -3.53 -1.97
N ALA A 136 0.16 -4.80 -2.02
CA ALA A 136 0.74 -5.76 -2.95
C ALA A 136 0.52 -5.29 -4.41
N LYS A 137 1.37 -5.71 -5.36
CA LYS A 137 1.14 -5.41 -6.79
C LYS A 137 -0.22 -5.93 -7.25
N GLN A 138 -0.59 -7.14 -6.84
CA GLN A 138 -1.90 -7.72 -7.14
C GLN A 138 -3.05 -6.89 -6.57
N GLN A 139 -2.95 -6.40 -5.33
CA GLN A 139 -3.92 -5.44 -4.77
C GLN A 139 -3.95 -4.11 -5.53
N THR A 140 -2.85 -3.72 -6.18
CA THR A 140 -2.81 -2.52 -7.01
C THR A 140 -3.52 -2.76 -8.34
N GLN A 141 -3.34 -3.93 -8.97
CA GLN A 141 -4.05 -4.31 -10.19
C GLN A 141 -5.54 -4.52 -9.92
N GLU A 142 -5.92 -5.30 -8.92
CA GLU A 142 -7.31 -5.49 -8.53
C GLU A 142 -8.00 -4.17 -8.15
N TYR A 143 -7.27 -3.22 -7.57
CA TYR A 143 -7.78 -1.86 -7.34
C TYR A 143 -7.97 -1.08 -8.64
N GLN A 144 -7.05 -1.19 -9.59
CA GLN A 144 -7.20 -0.58 -10.92
C GLN A 144 -8.40 -1.18 -11.65
N ASP A 145 -8.56 -2.49 -11.60
CA ASP A 145 -9.67 -3.23 -12.21
C ASP A 145 -10.99 -2.86 -11.55
N ALA A 146 -11.04 -2.80 -10.21
CA ALA A 146 -12.20 -2.32 -9.46
C ALA A 146 -12.55 -0.86 -9.81
N THR A 147 -11.55 0.00 -9.97
CA THR A 147 -11.74 1.41 -10.35
C THR A 147 -12.29 1.54 -11.77
N ALA A 148 -11.75 0.78 -12.72
CA ALA A 148 -12.24 0.72 -14.10
C ALA A 148 -13.68 0.19 -14.17
N THR A 149 -13.97 -0.88 -13.43
CA THR A 149 -15.32 -1.47 -13.31
C THR A 149 -16.31 -0.48 -12.69
N ALA A 150 -15.93 0.22 -11.61
CA ALA A 150 -16.76 1.26 -11.00
C ALA A 150 -17.00 2.45 -11.96
N LEU A 151 -16.03 2.79 -12.81
CA LEU A 151 -16.22 3.79 -13.85
C LEU A 151 -17.24 3.33 -14.90
N GLN A 152 -17.15 2.09 -15.39
CA GLN A 152 -18.11 1.54 -16.34
C GLN A 152 -19.53 1.47 -15.76
N LEU A 153 -19.69 1.13 -14.48
CA LEU A 153 -20.98 1.16 -13.81
C LEU A 153 -21.57 2.58 -13.76
N ARG A 154 -20.72 3.60 -13.51
CA ARG A 154 -21.14 5.01 -13.53
C ARG A 154 -21.56 5.48 -14.91
N THR A 155 -20.87 5.08 -15.97
CA THR A 155 -21.28 5.43 -17.35
C THR A 155 -22.60 4.76 -17.77
N LYS A 156 -23.03 3.71 -17.04
CA LYS A 156 -24.35 3.08 -17.15
C LYS A 156 -25.41 3.67 -16.20
N GLY A 157 -25.09 4.73 -15.46
CA GLY A 157 -26.05 5.42 -14.57
C GLY A 157 -26.11 4.89 -13.15
N HIS A 158 -25.23 3.95 -12.75
CA HIS A 158 -25.16 3.52 -11.35
C HIS A 158 -24.32 4.48 -10.50
N VAL A 159 -24.72 4.64 -9.23
CA VAL A 159 -23.85 5.24 -8.20
C VAL A 159 -22.85 4.16 -7.76
N ALA A 160 -21.59 4.26 -8.21
CA ALA A 160 -20.56 3.26 -7.91
C ALA A 160 -19.21 3.88 -7.51
N PHE A 161 -18.56 3.29 -6.50
CA PHE A 161 -17.24 3.71 -5.98
C PHE A 161 -16.35 2.50 -5.71
N ALA A 162 -15.07 2.59 -6.06
CA ALA A 162 -14.10 1.53 -5.78
C ALA A 162 -13.27 1.85 -4.53
N THR A 163 -12.98 0.82 -3.73
CA THR A 163 -11.95 0.84 -2.69
C THR A 163 -11.29 -0.54 -2.63
N GLU A 164 -9.96 -0.61 -2.62
CA GLU A 164 -9.23 -1.89 -2.72
C GLU A 164 -9.76 -2.73 -3.91
N CYS A 165 -9.97 -4.03 -3.77
CA CYS A 165 -10.55 -4.90 -4.79
C CYS A 165 -12.09 -4.89 -4.85
N ARG A 166 -12.75 -3.95 -4.15
CA ARG A 166 -14.21 -3.93 -3.95
C ARG A 166 -14.87 -2.70 -4.53
N ILE A 167 -16.14 -2.87 -4.90
CA ILE A 167 -17.00 -1.83 -5.47
C ILE A 167 -18.23 -1.68 -4.60
N ARG A 168 -18.49 -0.45 -4.16
CA ARG A 168 -19.76 -0.05 -3.54
C ARG A 168 -20.72 0.37 -4.62
N ILE A 169 -21.93 -0.19 -4.63
CA ILE A 169 -23.03 0.22 -5.50
C ILE A 169 -24.20 0.75 -4.67
N GLY A 170 -24.76 1.89 -5.09
CA GLY A 170 -25.91 2.56 -4.48
C GLY A 170 -25.56 3.82 -3.71
N ALA A 171 -26.56 4.65 -3.42
CA ALA A 171 -26.42 5.86 -2.63
C ALA A 171 -26.84 5.61 -1.16
N GLY A 172 -26.16 6.29 -0.22
CA GLY A 172 -26.56 6.29 1.17
C GLY A 172 -26.48 4.92 1.87
N PRO A 173 -27.37 4.64 2.84
CA PRO A 173 -27.28 3.47 3.72
C PRO A 173 -27.66 2.14 3.06
N THR A 174 -28.30 2.16 1.88
CA THR A 174 -28.68 0.94 1.14
C THR A 174 -27.56 0.41 0.23
N ALA A 175 -26.43 1.11 0.20
CA ALA A 175 -25.31 0.75 -0.66
C ALA A 175 -24.66 -0.56 -0.22
N LYS A 176 -24.35 -1.43 -1.19
CA LYS A 176 -23.73 -2.74 -0.95
C LYS A 176 -22.32 -2.80 -1.53
N TRP A 177 -21.46 -3.54 -0.86
CA TRP A 177 -20.10 -3.84 -1.30
C TRP A 177 -20.05 -5.17 -2.01
N TYR A 178 -19.38 -5.20 -3.16
CA TYR A 178 -19.14 -6.38 -3.97
C TYR A 178 -17.66 -6.48 -4.30
N HIS A 179 -17.16 -7.70 -4.53
CA HIS A 179 -15.88 -7.85 -5.21
C HIS A 179 -16.01 -7.39 -6.67
N HIS A 180 -14.97 -6.82 -7.28
CA HIS A 180 -15.07 -6.34 -8.67
C HIS A 180 -15.39 -7.45 -9.69
N MET A 181 -14.99 -8.69 -9.39
CA MET A 181 -15.31 -9.89 -10.17
C MET A 181 -16.63 -10.58 -9.75
N ASP A 182 -17.39 -9.99 -8.84
CA ASP A 182 -18.66 -10.58 -8.39
C ASP A 182 -19.63 -10.70 -9.57
N PHE A 183 -20.32 -11.83 -9.67
CA PHE A 183 -21.27 -12.10 -10.74
C PHE A 183 -22.36 -11.02 -10.86
N THR A 184 -22.79 -10.45 -9.74
CA THR A 184 -23.78 -9.35 -9.68
C THR A 184 -23.25 -8.08 -10.37
N ILE A 185 -21.94 -7.83 -10.28
CA ILE A 185 -21.28 -6.71 -10.95
C ILE A 185 -21.26 -6.96 -12.47
N GLN A 186 -20.88 -8.17 -12.87
CA GLN A 186 -20.83 -8.56 -14.29
C GLN A 186 -22.22 -8.52 -14.94
N GLN A 187 -23.28 -8.92 -14.21
CA GLN A 187 -24.66 -8.78 -14.67
C GLN A 187 -25.07 -7.32 -14.88
N ARG A 188 -24.71 -6.41 -13.97
CA ARG A 188 -25.01 -4.96 -14.13
C ARG A 188 -24.23 -4.33 -15.28
N LEU A 189 -23.00 -4.80 -15.51
CA LEU A 189 -22.19 -4.38 -16.65
C LEU A 189 -22.68 -4.92 -17.98
N THR A 190 -23.40 -6.04 -18.01
CA THR A 190 -23.94 -6.63 -19.26
C THR A 190 -25.39 -6.27 -19.51
N ALA A 191 -26.15 -5.93 -18.46
CA ALA A 191 -27.49 -5.40 -18.60
C ALA A 191 -27.48 -4.11 -19.44
N GLY A 192 -28.45 -4.00 -20.36
CA GLY A 192 -28.69 -2.79 -21.14
C GLY A 192 -28.95 -1.58 -20.23
N ARG A 193 -28.85 -0.37 -20.77
CA ARG A 193 -29.24 0.82 -20.00
C ARG A 193 -30.69 0.66 -19.53
N PRO A 194 -31.00 0.96 -18.26
CA PRO A 194 -32.39 1.13 -17.85
C PRO A 194 -33.06 2.27 -18.64
#